data_AF-A0A2K9LV29-F1
#
_entry.id   AF-A0A2K9LV29-F1
#
_cell.length_a   1.000
_cell.length_b   1.000
_cell.length_c   1.000
_cell.angle_alpha   90.00
_cell.angle_beta   90.00
_cell.angle_gamma   90.00
#
_symmetry.space_group_name_H-M   'P 1'
#
loop_
_entity.id
_entity.type
_entity.pdbx_description
1 polymer ?
#
loop_
_entity_poly.entity_id
_entity_poly.type
_entity_poly.pdbx_seq_one_letter_code
_entity_poly.pdbx_strand_id
1 'polypeptide(L)'
;MLKLLSLIGTLGVSTSAITPVIVMNEQTREISSKSVEQGIIRINVDNSKHFDSDGKIVPSTHDYKEVLIKAIDQQRAFNKENNVTNFKITNSITRLPGISFDGSLQVGRQLAKLINANEYEVLNMNVTVAKLDNWGNYTYAIGYEAIADGEMVKEDLYGYQRLQSLADFQIKPGYNMVFDTEYTISESIDYTDIEFNSNISLPNLGIDFLASQVIEMFNYQPNNLNKNAIDYINLVLNVKISNANALNVYKAINNNGVYEMGEIISNNEMVKDEYFYVSFNSSDASGTFNMLIKK
;
A
#
# COMPACT_ATOMS: atom_id res chain seq x y z
N MET A 1 5.36 -6.17 50.45
CA MET A 1 5.34 -5.34 49.22
C MET A 1 6.62 -4.53 49.18
N LEU A 2 7.38 -4.67 48.10
CA LEU A 2 8.80 -4.34 48.04
C LEU A 2 9.10 -2.86 48.28
N LYS A 3 10.20 -2.66 49.01
CA LYS A 3 10.75 -1.41 49.54
C LYS A 3 11.78 -0.80 48.58
N LEU A 4 11.75 0.54 48.54
CA LEU A 4 12.84 1.53 48.51
C LEU A 4 14.06 1.40 47.56
N LEU A 5 14.23 2.49 46.79
CA LEU A 5 15.40 3.35 46.57
C LEU A 5 16.83 2.78 46.69
N SER A 6 17.54 2.93 45.56
CA SER A 6 18.94 3.34 45.34
C SER A 6 19.94 3.34 46.50
N LEU A 7 21.11 2.72 46.30
CA LEU A 7 22.37 3.27 46.82
C LEU A 7 23.59 2.88 45.97
N ILE A 8 24.44 3.89 45.82
CA ILE A 8 25.71 4.06 45.12
C ILE A 8 26.80 3.09 45.62
N GLY A 9 27.76 2.73 44.76
CA GLY A 9 29.01 2.10 45.22
C GLY A 9 29.99 1.71 44.12
N THR A 10 30.80 2.67 43.69
CA THR A 10 31.95 2.59 42.78
C THR A 10 33.09 1.67 43.23
N LEU A 11 33.75 1.07 42.23
CA LEU A 11 35.17 0.66 42.14
C LEU A 11 35.65 -0.61 42.87
N GLY A 12 35.97 -1.62 42.05
CA GLY A 12 36.85 -2.74 42.38
C GLY A 12 37.64 -3.13 41.13
N VAL A 13 38.96 -3.01 41.23
CA VAL A 13 39.95 -3.00 40.16
C VAL A 13 40.08 -4.36 39.46
N SER A 14 40.30 -4.29 38.15
CA SER A 14 40.73 -5.33 37.19
C SER A 14 41.34 -6.63 37.72
N THR A 15 40.83 -7.76 37.23
CA THR A 15 41.68 -8.90 36.83
C THR A 15 41.30 -9.33 35.41
N SER A 16 42.31 -9.35 34.56
CA SER A 16 42.28 -9.87 33.19
C SER A 16 41.91 -11.35 33.20
N ALA A 17 40.76 -11.69 32.63
CA ALA A 17 40.44 -13.05 32.21
C ALA A 17 40.23 -13.06 30.71
N ILE A 18 41.13 -13.76 30.03
CA ILE A 18 41.10 -14.03 28.59
C ILE A 18 39.78 -14.75 28.30
N THR A 19 38.85 -14.07 27.65
CA THR A 19 37.62 -14.71 27.15
C THR A 19 38.00 -15.50 25.91
N PRO A 20 37.65 -16.79 25.82
CA PRO A 20 37.84 -17.53 24.58
C PRO A 20 36.96 -16.85 23.52
N VAL A 21 37.56 -16.46 22.39
CA VAL A 21 36.82 -16.12 21.18
C VAL A 21 36.17 -17.41 20.72
N ILE A 22 34.91 -17.61 21.11
CA ILE A 22 34.05 -18.55 20.41
C ILE A 22 33.72 -17.86 19.09
N VAL A 23 34.44 -18.22 18.03
CA VAL A 23 33.95 -17.95 16.67
C VAL A 23 32.75 -18.87 16.48
N MET A 24 31.58 -18.42 16.92
CA MET A 24 30.32 -19.00 16.50
C MET A 24 30.22 -18.69 15.01
N ASN A 25 30.40 -19.72 14.20
CA ASN A 25 29.98 -19.74 12.82
C ASN A 25 28.44 -19.81 12.85
N GLU A 26 27.80 -18.70 13.19
CA GLU A 26 26.38 -18.55 12.94
C GLU A 26 26.22 -18.53 11.43
N GLN A 27 25.83 -19.67 10.87
CA GLN A 27 24.93 -19.65 9.73
C GLN A 27 23.71 -18.87 10.19
N THR A 28 23.77 -17.55 10.03
CA THR A 28 22.61 -16.68 10.04
C THR A 28 21.71 -17.18 8.93
N ARG A 29 20.81 -18.11 9.29
CA ARG A 29 19.47 -18.09 8.72
C ARG A 29 18.95 -16.71 9.08
N GLU A 30 19.19 -15.74 8.20
CA GLU A 30 18.40 -14.51 8.16
C GLU A 30 16.95 -14.95 7.99
N ILE A 31 16.27 -15.16 9.12
CA ILE A 31 14.83 -15.13 9.15
C ILE A 31 14.51 -13.65 8.91
N SER A 32 14.40 -13.29 7.63
CA SER A 32 14.11 -11.93 7.21
C SER A 32 12.70 -11.61 7.66
N SER A 33 12.56 -11.04 8.85
CA SER A 33 11.37 -10.27 9.16
C SER A 33 11.41 -9.06 8.23
N LYS A 34 10.62 -9.07 7.14
CA LYS A 34 10.27 -7.82 6.45
C LYS A 34 9.75 -6.88 7.54
N SER A 35 10.43 -5.75 7.78
CA SER A 35 9.95 -4.84 8.81
C SER A 35 8.61 -4.29 8.36
N VAL A 36 7.58 -4.57 9.16
CA VAL A 36 6.30 -3.90 9.01
C VAL A 36 6.47 -2.56 9.67
N GLU A 37 6.41 -1.51 8.87
CA GLU A 37 6.48 -0.13 9.32
C GLU A 37 5.09 0.37 9.70
N GLN A 38 5.04 1.28 10.67
CA GLN A 38 3.81 1.92 11.14
C GLN A 38 3.80 3.41 10.80
N GLY A 39 2.64 3.92 10.43
CA GLY A 39 2.45 5.33 10.05
C GLY A 39 1.06 5.84 10.40
N ILE A 40 0.80 7.10 10.05
CA ILE A 40 -0.46 7.79 10.35
C ILE A 40 -0.87 8.69 9.19
N ILE A 41 -2.14 8.59 8.77
CA ILE A 41 -2.80 9.57 7.90
C ILE A 41 -3.70 10.46 8.76
N ARG A 42 -3.71 11.76 8.49
CA ARG A 42 -4.63 12.71 9.13
C ARG A 42 -5.45 13.45 8.09
N ILE A 43 -6.77 13.44 8.28
CA ILE A 43 -7.71 14.20 7.47
C ILE A 43 -8.50 15.13 8.39
N ASN A 44 -8.40 16.44 8.14
CA ASN A 44 -9.10 17.45 8.93
C ASN A 44 -10.12 18.16 8.06
N VAL A 45 -11.36 18.19 8.52
CA VAL A 45 -12.48 18.86 7.86
C VAL A 45 -12.82 20.12 8.64
N ASP A 46 -12.63 21.27 7.99
CA ASP A 46 -13.07 22.55 8.52
C ASP A 46 -14.57 22.75 8.24
N ASN A 47 -15.36 22.86 9.31
CA ASN A 47 -16.81 23.00 9.20
C ASN A 47 -17.26 24.43 8.90
N SER A 48 -16.37 25.38 8.65
CA SER A 48 -16.68 26.79 8.39
C SER A 48 -17.82 27.03 7.37
N LYS A 49 -17.99 26.18 6.35
CA LYS A 49 -19.10 26.28 5.38
C LYS A 49 -20.49 26.10 6.01
N HIS A 50 -20.57 25.41 7.14
CA HIS A 50 -21.79 25.18 7.90
C HIS A 50 -22.06 26.27 8.94
N PHE A 51 -21.31 27.38 8.94
CA PHE A 51 -21.51 28.49 9.87
C PHE A 51 -21.70 29.82 9.14
N ASP A 52 -22.61 30.65 9.65
CA ASP A 52 -22.75 32.03 9.18
C ASP A 52 -21.66 32.96 9.77
N SER A 53 -21.68 34.22 9.37
CA SER A 53 -20.74 35.25 9.86
C SER A 53 -20.83 35.49 11.36
N ASP A 54 -21.97 35.18 11.98
CA ASP A 54 -22.19 35.30 13.42
C ASP A 54 -21.75 34.03 14.17
N GLY A 55 -21.31 33.01 13.43
CA GLY A 55 -20.82 31.74 13.96
C GLY A 55 -21.93 30.80 14.42
N LYS A 56 -23.15 30.94 13.90
CA LYS A 56 -24.28 30.02 14.11
C LYS A 56 -24.30 28.96 13.02
N ILE A 57 -24.74 27.75 13.37
CA ILE A 57 -24.88 26.66 12.41
C ILE A 57 -25.96 26.98 11.37
N VAL A 58 -25.61 26.76 10.10
CA VAL A 58 -26.51 26.76 8.94
C VAL A 58 -26.63 25.31 8.45
N PRO A 59 -27.73 24.59 8.77
CA PRO A 59 -27.93 23.23 8.31
C PRO A 59 -27.85 23.11 6.79
N SER A 60 -26.97 22.26 6.31
CA SER A 60 -26.58 22.19 4.90
C SER A 60 -25.76 20.94 4.62
N THR A 61 -25.66 20.59 3.35
CA THR A 61 -24.71 19.60 2.83
C THR A 61 -23.72 20.31 1.91
N HIS A 62 -22.43 20.08 2.15
CA HIS A 62 -21.38 20.64 1.32
C HIS A 62 -20.41 19.54 0.88
N ASP A 63 -19.92 19.66 -0.35
CA ASP A 63 -18.87 18.82 -0.87
C ASP A 63 -17.50 19.33 -0.40
N TYR A 64 -16.73 18.41 0.15
CA TYR A 64 -15.38 18.58 0.68
C TYR A 64 -14.38 17.66 -0.03
N LYS A 65 -14.70 17.11 -1.21
CA LYS A 65 -13.85 16.16 -1.93
C LYS A 65 -12.37 16.55 -2.02
N GLU A 66 -12.07 17.84 -2.18
CA GLU A 66 -10.69 18.35 -2.23
C GLU A 66 -9.86 18.02 -0.97
N VAL A 67 -10.51 17.95 0.19
CA VAL A 67 -9.87 17.56 1.46
C VAL A 67 -9.45 16.09 1.40
N LEU A 68 -10.31 15.23 0.85
CA LEU A 68 -10.04 13.79 0.71
C LEU A 68 -9.00 13.53 -0.39
N ILE A 69 -9.13 14.18 -1.55
CA ILE A 69 -8.18 14.10 -2.66
C ILE A 69 -6.79 14.45 -2.17
N LYS A 70 -6.63 15.57 -1.47
CA LYS A 70 -5.34 16.00 -0.91
C LYS A 70 -4.72 14.94 0.01
N ALA A 71 -5.52 14.33 0.89
CA ALA A 71 -5.01 13.31 1.80
C ALA A 71 -4.58 12.03 1.06
N ILE A 72 -5.36 11.60 0.07
CA ILE A 72 -5.04 10.43 -0.77
C ILE A 72 -3.77 10.70 -1.58
N ASP A 73 -3.67 11.86 -2.25
CA ASP A 73 -2.51 12.24 -3.06
C ASP A 73 -1.22 12.30 -2.23
N GLN A 74 -1.29 12.88 -1.03
CA GLN A 74 -0.14 12.93 -0.12
C GLN A 74 0.35 11.53 0.27
N GLN A 75 -0.58 10.62 0.60
CA GLN A 75 -0.20 9.25 0.95
C GLN A 75 0.31 8.49 -0.27
N ARG A 76 -0.30 8.64 -1.44
CA ARG A 76 0.15 7.99 -2.68
C ARG A 76 1.54 8.45 -3.09
N ALA A 77 1.82 9.76 -2.97
CA ALA A 77 3.14 10.32 -3.21
C ALA A 77 4.19 9.73 -2.24
N PHE A 78 3.87 9.69 -0.94
CA PHE A 78 4.73 9.04 0.05
C PHE A 78 4.98 7.57 -0.29
N ASN A 79 3.92 6.82 -0.65
CA ASN A 79 4.04 5.41 -0.99
C ASN A 79 4.97 5.21 -2.20
N LYS A 80 4.83 6.06 -3.22
CA LYS A 80 5.68 6.00 -4.41
C LYS A 80 7.14 6.37 -4.11
N GLU A 81 7.38 7.45 -3.37
CA GLU A 81 8.73 7.91 -3.03
C GLU A 81 9.50 6.89 -2.19
N ASN A 82 8.78 6.15 -1.34
CA ASN A 82 9.37 5.18 -0.41
C ASN A 82 9.17 3.72 -0.85
N ASN A 83 8.77 3.48 -2.12
CA ASN A 83 8.56 2.13 -2.66
C ASN A 83 7.70 1.23 -1.73
N VAL A 84 6.63 1.81 -1.19
CA VAL A 84 5.75 1.14 -0.24
C VAL A 84 4.95 0.04 -0.92
N THR A 85 4.95 -1.15 -0.33
CA THR A 85 4.05 -2.26 -0.66
C THR A 85 3.18 -2.63 0.54
N ASN A 86 2.13 -3.42 0.29
CA ASN A 86 1.25 -3.97 1.33
C ASN A 86 0.62 -2.92 2.27
N PHE A 87 0.44 -1.69 1.79
CA PHE A 87 -0.15 -0.60 2.56
C PHE A 87 -1.58 -0.94 3.01
N LYS A 88 -1.84 -0.79 4.30
CA LYS A 88 -3.13 -1.05 4.96
C LYS A 88 -3.43 0.03 5.99
N ILE A 89 -4.73 0.30 6.17
CA ILE A 89 -5.24 1.03 7.34
C ILE A 89 -5.71 -0.03 8.34
N THR A 90 -5.12 -0.04 9.53
CA THR A 90 -5.40 -1.05 10.56
C THR A 90 -6.40 -0.56 11.59
N ASN A 91 -6.39 0.74 11.86
CA ASN A 91 -7.25 1.37 12.84
C ASN A 91 -7.60 2.80 12.43
N SER A 92 -8.66 3.34 13.03
CA SER A 92 -9.10 4.71 12.79
C SER A 92 -9.65 5.32 14.06
N ILE A 93 -9.29 6.57 14.32
CA ILE A 93 -9.83 7.40 15.38
C ILE A 93 -10.48 8.60 14.71
N THR A 94 -11.71 8.91 15.11
CA THR A 94 -12.37 10.15 14.68
C THR A 94 -12.68 11.02 15.88
N ARG A 95 -12.63 12.34 15.72
CA ARG A 95 -12.86 13.27 16.82
C ARG A 95 -13.50 14.55 16.32
N LEU A 96 -14.58 14.93 16.99
CA LEU A 96 -15.01 16.33 17.10
C LEU A 96 -14.28 16.97 18.29
N PRO A 97 -13.41 17.97 18.11
CA PRO A 97 -12.61 18.53 19.20
C PRO A 97 -13.43 19.10 20.37
N GLY A 98 -14.68 19.48 20.14
CA GLY A 98 -15.59 19.92 21.19
C GLY A 98 -16.24 18.78 22.00
N ILE A 99 -15.85 17.52 21.78
CA ILE A 99 -16.31 16.34 22.51
C ILE A 99 -15.12 15.72 23.26
N SER A 100 -15.36 15.23 24.47
CA SER A 100 -14.32 14.65 25.33
C SER A 100 -13.94 13.20 25.00
N PHE A 101 -14.58 12.59 23.99
CA PHE A 101 -14.37 11.20 23.61
C PHE A 101 -14.30 11.03 22.09
N ASP A 102 -13.52 10.03 21.68
CA ASP A 102 -13.34 9.65 20.29
C ASP A 102 -14.54 8.88 19.76
N GLY A 103 -14.79 9.02 18.46
CA GLY A 103 -15.73 8.15 17.75
C GLY A 103 -15.27 6.70 17.85
N SER A 104 -16.22 5.80 18.11
CA SER A 104 -15.97 4.39 18.38
C SER A 104 -16.19 3.48 17.16
N LEU A 105 -16.79 4.00 16.09
CA LEU A 105 -16.97 3.26 14.86
C LEU A 105 -15.71 3.37 14.01
N GLN A 106 -15.18 2.22 13.60
CA GLN A 106 -14.05 2.17 12.68
C GLN A 106 -14.49 2.56 11.27
N VAL A 107 -13.74 3.47 10.65
CA VAL A 107 -14.02 4.05 9.33
C VAL A 107 -12.75 4.03 8.45
N GLY A 108 -12.89 4.37 7.17
CA GLY A 108 -11.76 4.46 6.23
C GLY A 108 -11.20 3.10 5.81
N ARG A 109 -11.96 2.01 5.95
CA ARG A 109 -11.56 0.68 5.48
C ARG A 109 -11.44 0.65 3.96
N GLN A 110 -12.31 1.38 3.27
CA GLN A 110 -12.28 1.47 1.81
C GLN A 110 -11.28 2.53 1.32
N LEU A 111 -10.83 3.44 2.19
CA LEU A 111 -9.83 4.44 1.85
C LEU A 111 -8.49 3.82 1.41
N ALA A 112 -8.09 2.70 2.03
CA ALA A 112 -6.88 1.97 1.61
C ALA A 112 -6.98 1.46 0.16
N LYS A 113 -8.19 1.11 -0.32
CA LYS A 113 -8.42 0.71 -1.71
C LYS A 113 -8.12 1.87 -2.67
N LEU A 114 -8.55 3.08 -2.35
CA LEU A 114 -8.26 4.28 -3.15
C LEU A 114 -6.76 4.61 -3.18
N ILE A 115 -6.08 4.45 -2.05
CA ILE A 115 -4.63 4.70 -1.95
C ILE A 115 -3.84 3.68 -2.78
N ASN A 116 -4.28 2.43 -2.82
CA ASN A 116 -3.58 1.33 -3.52
C ASN A 116 -3.99 1.18 -5.00
N ALA A 117 -5.05 1.83 -5.47
CA ALA A 117 -5.53 1.71 -6.84
C ALA A 117 -4.52 2.25 -7.87
N ASN A 118 -4.53 1.74 -9.10
CA ASN A 118 -3.74 2.32 -10.19
C ASN A 118 -4.33 3.69 -10.57
N GLU A 119 -5.65 3.72 -10.77
CA GLU A 119 -6.42 4.91 -11.09
C GLU A 119 -7.50 5.14 -10.03
N TYR A 120 -7.69 6.40 -9.62
CA TYR A 120 -8.79 6.76 -8.72
C TYR A 120 -9.39 8.12 -9.06
N GLU A 121 -10.68 8.28 -8.73
CA GLU A 121 -11.41 9.54 -8.83
C GLU A 121 -12.31 9.69 -7.60
N VAL A 122 -12.23 10.82 -6.89
CA VAL A 122 -13.19 11.14 -5.82
C VAL A 122 -14.34 11.94 -6.44
N LEU A 123 -15.54 11.37 -6.46
CA LEU A 123 -16.72 12.00 -7.04
C LEU A 123 -17.28 13.08 -6.09
N ASN A 124 -17.37 12.75 -4.80
CA ASN A 124 -17.81 13.65 -3.74
C ASN A 124 -17.27 13.21 -2.37
N MET A 125 -17.15 14.16 -1.44
CA MET A 125 -17.12 13.88 0.00
C MET A 125 -18.11 14.83 0.67
N ASN A 126 -19.32 14.34 0.90
CA ASN A 126 -20.41 15.15 1.44
C ASN A 126 -20.36 15.18 2.97
N VAL A 127 -20.24 16.39 3.51
CA VAL A 127 -20.44 16.67 4.94
C VAL A 127 -21.82 17.28 5.10
N THR A 128 -22.63 16.69 5.96
CA THR A 128 -24.01 17.12 6.22
C THR A 128 -24.16 17.47 7.69
N VAL A 129 -24.62 18.69 7.94
CA VAL A 129 -25.10 19.12 9.25
C VAL A 129 -26.60 19.34 9.14
N ALA A 130 -27.40 18.59 9.89
CA ALA A 130 -28.85 18.71 9.87
C ALA A 130 -29.39 19.05 11.24
N LYS A 131 -30.49 19.82 11.29
CA LYS A 131 -31.17 20.12 12.54
C LYS A 131 -31.88 18.86 13.05
N LEU A 132 -31.61 18.46 14.29
CA LEU A 132 -32.28 17.32 14.93
C LEU A 132 -33.58 17.75 15.61
N ASP A 133 -33.55 18.88 16.31
CA ASP A 133 -34.71 19.41 17.04
C ASP A 133 -34.69 20.95 17.15
N ASN A 134 -35.70 21.52 17.82
CA ASN A 134 -35.83 22.97 18.04
C ASN A 134 -35.05 23.50 19.26
N TRP A 135 -34.30 22.66 19.96
CA TRP A 135 -33.52 23.03 21.16
C TRP A 135 -32.03 23.28 20.86
N GLY A 136 -31.66 23.32 19.58
CA GLY A 136 -30.28 23.58 19.15
C GLY A 136 -29.44 22.32 19.04
N ASN A 137 -30.06 21.16 18.89
CA ASN A 137 -29.36 19.92 18.59
C ASN A 137 -29.30 19.67 17.08
N TYR A 138 -28.16 19.13 16.64
CA TYR A 138 -27.85 18.82 15.25
C TYR A 138 -27.36 17.38 15.12
N THR A 139 -27.43 16.86 13.91
CA THR A 139 -26.75 15.64 13.49
C THR A 139 -25.62 16.01 12.53
N TYR A 140 -24.58 15.19 12.54
CA TYR A 140 -23.43 15.33 11.67
C TYR A 140 -23.23 14.02 10.91
N ALA A 141 -22.97 14.11 9.61
CA ALA A 141 -22.64 12.96 8.78
C ALA A 141 -21.55 13.35 7.79
N ILE A 142 -20.66 12.43 7.48
CA ILE A 142 -19.62 12.60 6.48
C ILE A 142 -19.46 11.29 5.72
N GLY A 143 -19.62 11.33 4.39
CA GLY A 143 -19.43 10.15 3.56
C GLY A 143 -18.90 10.55 2.19
N TYR A 144 -18.29 9.61 1.49
CA TYR A 144 -17.74 9.85 0.16
C TYR A 144 -18.19 8.78 -0.83
N GLU A 145 -18.14 9.16 -2.10
CA GLU A 145 -18.23 8.27 -3.25
C GLU A 145 -17.03 8.51 -4.16
N ALA A 146 -16.42 7.44 -4.62
CA ALA A 146 -15.23 7.45 -5.44
C ALA A 146 -15.21 6.26 -6.41
N ILE A 147 -14.28 6.30 -7.35
CA ILE A 147 -13.97 5.20 -8.27
C ILE A 147 -12.53 4.79 -8.01
N ALA A 148 -12.28 3.48 -7.90
CA ALA A 148 -10.96 2.87 -7.77
C ALA A 148 -10.86 1.75 -8.81
N ASP A 149 -9.93 1.88 -9.77
CA ASP A 149 -9.74 0.92 -10.87
C ASP A 149 -11.05 0.53 -11.59
N GLY A 150 -11.89 1.54 -11.85
CA GLY A 150 -13.19 1.36 -12.51
C GLY A 150 -14.33 0.87 -11.61
N GLU A 151 -14.07 0.57 -10.33
CA GLU A 151 -15.09 0.13 -9.38
C GLU A 151 -15.57 1.27 -8.48
N MET A 152 -16.88 1.36 -8.26
CA MET A 152 -17.46 2.33 -7.33
C MET A 152 -17.15 1.94 -5.88
N VAL A 153 -16.63 2.90 -5.13
CA VAL A 153 -16.30 2.81 -3.72
C VAL A 153 -17.09 3.86 -2.96
N LYS A 154 -17.75 3.46 -1.87
CA LYS A 154 -18.48 4.37 -1.00
C LYS A 154 -18.28 3.99 0.45
N GLU A 155 -18.20 4.99 1.32
CA GLU A 155 -17.99 4.76 2.74
C GLU A 155 -18.50 5.94 3.58
N ASP A 156 -19.04 5.61 4.75
CA ASP A 156 -19.34 6.56 5.81
C ASP A 156 -18.08 6.76 6.67
N LEU A 157 -17.63 8.00 6.78
CA LEU A 157 -16.46 8.41 7.54
C LEU A 157 -16.84 8.91 8.95
N TYR A 158 -18.12 8.84 9.32
CA TYR A 158 -18.60 9.29 10.61
C TYR A 158 -18.44 8.20 11.68
N GLY A 159 -17.49 8.38 12.58
CA GLY A 159 -17.17 7.44 13.65
C GLY A 159 -18.12 7.43 14.86
N TYR A 160 -19.26 8.14 14.80
CA TYR A 160 -20.22 8.26 15.91
C TYR A 160 -21.59 7.67 15.53
N GLN A 161 -22.48 7.50 16.52
CA GLN A 161 -23.79 6.88 16.26
C GLN A 161 -24.64 7.74 15.31
N ARG A 162 -25.37 7.06 14.42
CA ARG A 162 -26.33 7.71 13.53
C ARG A 162 -27.38 8.48 14.36
N LEU A 163 -27.58 9.76 14.02
CA LEU A 163 -28.47 10.69 14.73
C LEU A 163 -28.03 11.03 16.17
N GLN A 164 -26.74 10.87 16.50
CA GLN A 164 -26.22 11.41 17.76
C GLN A 164 -26.50 12.92 17.85
N SER A 165 -27.12 13.33 18.96
CA SER A 165 -27.43 14.73 19.25
C SER A 165 -26.14 15.49 19.56
N LEU A 166 -25.85 16.50 18.75
CA LEU A 166 -24.67 17.34 18.88
C LEU A 166 -25.05 18.81 19.04
N ALA A 167 -24.38 19.50 19.94
CA ALA A 167 -24.47 20.95 20.08
C ALA A 167 -23.55 21.68 19.08
N ASP A 168 -23.81 22.95 18.88
CA ASP A 168 -23.07 23.81 17.93
C ASP A 168 -21.57 23.88 18.22
N PHE A 169 -21.19 24.08 19.49
CA PHE A 169 -19.81 24.16 19.93
C PHE A 169 -19.04 22.85 19.75
N GLN A 170 -19.73 21.72 19.60
CA GLN A 170 -19.11 20.42 19.35
C GLN A 170 -18.71 20.26 17.88
N ILE A 171 -19.52 20.82 16.96
CA ILE A 171 -19.30 20.74 15.50
C ILE A 171 -18.36 21.85 15.01
N LYS A 172 -18.44 23.04 15.62
CA LYS A 172 -17.72 24.25 15.19
C LYS A 172 -16.20 24.09 15.01
N PRO A 173 -15.48 23.35 15.87
CA PRO A 173 -14.04 23.20 15.73
C PRO A 173 -13.59 22.33 14.53
N GLY A 174 -14.52 21.73 13.78
CA GLY A 174 -14.20 20.82 12.68
C GLY A 174 -14.21 19.35 13.08
N TYR A 175 -13.89 18.47 12.13
CA TYR A 175 -13.87 17.02 12.29
C TYR A 175 -12.51 16.45 11.90
N ASN A 176 -11.88 15.70 12.81
CA ASN A 176 -10.56 15.12 12.60
C ASN A 176 -10.68 13.60 12.47
N MET A 177 -10.00 13.06 11.47
CA MET A 177 -9.86 11.62 11.24
C MET A 177 -8.38 11.28 11.25
N VAL A 178 -8.02 10.28 12.04
CA VAL A 178 -6.66 9.76 12.17
C VAL A 178 -6.71 8.28 11.83
N PHE A 179 -5.93 7.85 10.85
CA PHE A 179 -5.86 6.47 10.43
C PHE A 179 -4.47 5.93 10.73
N ASP A 180 -4.41 4.86 11.51
CA ASP A 180 -3.16 4.14 11.75
C ASP A 180 -2.91 3.22 10.55
N THR A 181 -1.69 3.23 10.04
CA THR A 181 -1.31 2.51 8.83
C THR A 181 -0.19 1.52 9.10
N GLU A 182 -0.20 0.40 8.37
CA GLU A 182 0.90 -0.54 8.29
C GLU A 182 1.34 -0.71 6.85
N TYR A 183 2.64 -0.78 6.61
CA TYR A 183 3.19 -0.96 5.27
C TYR A 183 4.58 -1.59 5.30
N THR A 184 5.08 -2.01 4.14
CA THR A 184 6.45 -2.48 3.96
C THR A 184 7.16 -1.53 3.01
N ILE A 185 8.35 -1.06 3.39
CA ILE A 185 9.25 -0.38 2.46
C ILE A 185 9.95 -1.48 1.66
N SER A 186 9.65 -1.55 0.38
CA SER A 186 10.16 -2.61 -0.49
C SER A 186 11.27 -2.11 -1.39
N GLU A 187 12.12 -3.04 -1.80
CA GLU A 187 13.05 -2.80 -2.89
C GLU A 187 12.26 -2.70 -4.22
N SER A 188 12.72 -1.87 -5.15
CA SER A 188 12.13 -1.78 -6.50
C SER A 188 12.70 -2.89 -7.38
N ILE A 189 11.83 -3.50 -8.19
CA ILE A 189 12.20 -4.47 -9.23
C ILE A 189 12.04 -3.93 -10.65
N ASP A 190 11.92 -2.61 -10.82
CA ASP A 190 11.83 -1.98 -12.15
C ASP A 190 13.10 -2.22 -12.96
N TYR A 191 13.01 -3.15 -13.90
CA TYR A 191 14.15 -3.57 -14.72
C TYR A 191 13.67 -4.23 -16.01
N THR A 192 14.45 -4.11 -17.08
CA THR A 192 14.23 -4.81 -18.34
C THR A 192 15.54 -5.42 -18.80
N ASP A 193 15.57 -6.74 -18.98
CA ASP A 193 16.72 -7.45 -19.53
C ASP A 193 17.05 -6.88 -20.91
N ILE A 194 18.33 -6.61 -21.17
CA ILE A 194 18.82 -6.22 -22.50
C ILE A 194 19.53 -7.38 -23.22
N GLU A 195 19.80 -8.47 -22.50
CA GLU A 195 20.47 -9.69 -22.98
C GLU A 195 19.84 -10.91 -22.31
N PHE A 196 20.01 -12.10 -22.90
CA PHE A 196 19.44 -13.34 -22.35
C PHE A 196 20.30 -13.91 -21.22
N ASN A 197 20.31 -13.22 -20.08
CA ASN A 197 21.05 -13.63 -18.89
C ASN A 197 20.23 -14.51 -17.94
N SER A 198 18.90 -14.51 -18.09
CA SER A 198 17.99 -15.35 -17.31
C SER A 198 18.29 -16.84 -17.45
N ASN A 199 18.74 -17.26 -18.65
CA ASN A 199 18.89 -18.67 -19.03
C ASN A 199 17.61 -19.50 -18.82
N ILE A 200 16.45 -18.85 -18.81
CA ILE A 200 15.15 -19.50 -18.67
C ILE A 200 14.56 -19.72 -20.05
N SER A 201 14.29 -20.99 -20.37
CA SER A 201 13.64 -21.38 -21.60
C SER A 201 12.31 -22.09 -21.32
N LEU A 202 11.34 -21.91 -22.21
CA LEU A 202 10.14 -22.73 -22.23
C LEU A 202 10.45 -24.19 -22.60
N PRO A 203 9.60 -25.15 -22.20
CA PRO A 203 9.77 -26.53 -22.62
C PRO A 203 9.56 -26.67 -24.14
N ASN A 204 10.54 -27.26 -24.82
CA ASN A 204 10.41 -27.59 -26.24
C ASN A 204 9.48 -28.79 -26.43
N LEU A 205 8.20 -28.51 -26.70
CA LEU A 205 7.18 -29.53 -26.99
C LEU A 205 6.86 -29.65 -28.49
N GLY A 206 7.63 -28.97 -29.36
CA GLY A 206 7.36 -28.92 -30.80
C GLY A 206 6.09 -28.16 -31.20
N ILE A 207 5.54 -27.35 -30.29
CA ILE A 207 4.37 -26.49 -30.50
C ILE A 207 4.68 -25.07 -30.04
N ASP A 208 4.02 -24.08 -30.65
CA ASP A 208 3.98 -22.72 -30.13
C ASP A 208 2.96 -22.63 -28.98
N PHE A 209 3.16 -21.70 -28.05
CA PHE A 209 2.24 -21.45 -26.94
C PHE A 209 1.49 -20.14 -27.17
N LEU A 210 0.24 -20.09 -26.71
CA LEU A 210 -0.47 -18.83 -26.54
C LEU A 210 0.20 -18.00 -25.45
N ALA A 211 0.18 -16.67 -25.56
CA ALA A 211 0.71 -15.79 -24.51
C ALA A 211 0.06 -16.06 -23.13
N SER A 212 -1.24 -16.38 -23.10
CA SER A 212 -1.93 -16.81 -21.87
C SER A 212 -1.34 -18.09 -21.27
N GLN A 213 -1.00 -19.08 -22.09
CA GLN A 213 -0.37 -20.32 -21.64
C GLN A 213 1.03 -20.08 -21.09
N VAL A 214 1.80 -19.16 -21.71
CA VAL A 214 3.13 -18.77 -21.19
C VAL A 214 2.99 -18.13 -19.80
N ILE A 215 2.06 -17.19 -19.63
CA ILE A 215 1.76 -16.57 -18.32
C ILE A 215 1.38 -17.64 -17.29
N GLU A 216 0.50 -18.57 -17.66
CA GLU A 216 0.08 -19.68 -16.79
C GLU A 216 1.24 -20.61 -16.42
N MET A 217 2.19 -20.87 -17.33
CA MET A 217 3.37 -21.69 -17.02
C MET A 217 4.25 -21.09 -15.93
N PHE A 218 4.34 -19.76 -15.86
CA PHE A 218 5.05 -19.07 -14.79
C PHE A 218 4.21 -18.92 -13.52
N ASN A 219 2.88 -18.91 -13.60
CA ASN A 219 2.02 -18.75 -12.42
C ASN A 219 1.58 -20.08 -11.78
N TYR A 220 1.68 -21.21 -12.50
CA TYR A 220 1.22 -22.52 -12.02
C TYR A 220 2.35 -23.32 -11.35
N GLN A 221 2.08 -23.82 -10.13
CA GLN A 221 3.06 -24.37 -9.20
C GLN A 221 3.81 -25.69 -9.55
N PRO A 222 3.39 -26.57 -10.48
CA PRO A 222 4.18 -27.77 -10.76
C PRO A 222 5.46 -27.49 -11.58
N ASN A 223 5.64 -26.28 -12.12
CA ASN A 223 6.81 -25.92 -12.92
C ASN A 223 7.78 -25.03 -12.12
N ASN A 224 9.08 -25.36 -12.15
CA ASN A 224 10.14 -24.57 -11.50
C ASN A 224 10.36 -23.18 -12.13
N LEU A 225 9.61 -22.80 -13.18
CA LEU A 225 9.80 -21.53 -13.90
C LEU A 225 9.58 -20.31 -13.01
N ASN A 226 8.55 -20.33 -12.15
CA ASN A 226 8.31 -19.23 -11.20
C ASN A 226 9.49 -19.05 -10.24
N LYS A 227 9.97 -20.17 -9.69
CA LYS A 227 11.11 -20.17 -8.77
C LYS A 227 12.37 -19.66 -9.46
N ASN A 228 12.64 -20.12 -10.68
CA ASN A 228 13.79 -19.65 -11.46
C ASN A 228 13.70 -18.15 -11.74
N ALA A 229 12.50 -17.64 -12.05
CA ALA A 229 12.29 -16.22 -12.25
C ALA A 229 12.56 -15.42 -10.96
N ILE A 230 12.05 -15.88 -9.80
CA ILE A 230 12.32 -15.28 -8.49
C ILE A 230 13.83 -15.28 -8.18
N ASP A 231 14.49 -16.43 -8.34
CA ASP A 231 15.92 -16.59 -8.09
C ASP A 231 16.75 -15.64 -8.98
N TYR A 232 16.36 -15.49 -10.24
CA TYR A 232 17.01 -14.57 -11.17
C TYR A 232 16.77 -13.09 -10.82
N ILE A 233 15.54 -12.68 -10.52
CA ILE A 233 15.22 -11.29 -10.13
C ILE A 233 16.00 -10.90 -8.87
N ASN A 234 16.01 -11.78 -7.86
CA ASN A 234 16.77 -11.59 -6.63
C ASN A 234 18.27 -11.43 -6.91
N LEU A 235 18.82 -12.23 -7.82
CA LEU A 235 20.23 -12.16 -8.19
C LEU A 235 20.57 -10.85 -8.91
N VAL A 236 19.81 -10.49 -9.94
CA VAL A 236 20.11 -9.34 -10.83
C VAL A 236 20.01 -8.02 -10.08
N LEU A 237 18.98 -7.86 -9.26
CA LEU A 237 18.71 -6.61 -8.56
C LEU A 237 19.22 -6.61 -7.12
N ASN A 238 19.81 -7.72 -6.67
CA ASN A 238 20.21 -7.93 -5.27
C ASN A 238 19.04 -7.66 -4.29
N VAL A 239 17.86 -8.16 -4.66
CA VAL A 239 16.63 -8.03 -3.86
C VAL A 239 16.25 -9.36 -3.21
N LYS A 240 15.27 -9.34 -2.30
CA LYS A 240 14.74 -10.55 -1.64
C LYS A 240 13.22 -10.65 -1.76
N ILE A 241 12.73 -10.91 -2.97
CA ILE A 241 11.33 -11.28 -3.23
C ILE A 241 11.11 -12.79 -3.01
N SER A 242 9.94 -13.14 -2.48
CA SER A 242 9.52 -14.53 -2.20
C SER A 242 8.41 -15.02 -3.11
N ASN A 243 7.80 -14.12 -3.87
CA ASN A 243 6.77 -14.41 -4.84
C ASN A 243 6.96 -13.52 -6.08
N ALA A 244 6.51 -14.02 -7.23
CA ALA A 244 6.38 -13.26 -8.45
C ALA A 244 5.16 -13.77 -9.23
N ASN A 245 4.43 -12.89 -9.91
CA ASN A 245 3.39 -13.29 -10.86
C ASN A 245 3.72 -12.73 -12.24
N ALA A 246 3.67 -13.59 -13.24
CA ALA A 246 3.72 -13.19 -14.63
C ALA A 246 2.43 -12.46 -15.01
N LEU A 247 2.57 -11.33 -15.71
CA LEU A 247 1.47 -10.44 -16.09
C LEU A 247 1.20 -10.46 -17.59
N ASN A 248 2.21 -10.13 -18.39
CA ASN A 248 2.09 -9.96 -19.83
C ASN A 248 3.29 -10.58 -20.56
N VAL A 249 3.11 -10.82 -21.85
CA VAL A 249 4.17 -11.23 -22.78
C VAL A 249 4.38 -10.14 -23.81
N TYR A 250 5.62 -9.80 -24.14
CA TYR A 250 5.95 -8.79 -25.16
C TYR A 250 6.92 -9.36 -26.19
N LYS A 251 6.87 -8.82 -27.40
CA LYS A 251 7.88 -9.11 -28.43
C LYS A 251 9.25 -8.64 -27.96
N ALA A 252 10.31 -9.37 -28.33
CA ALA A 252 11.68 -8.91 -28.14
C ALA A 252 12.27 -8.50 -29.49
N ILE A 253 12.68 -7.24 -29.60
CA ILE A 253 13.27 -6.68 -30.81
C ILE A 253 14.79 -6.81 -30.70
N ASN A 254 15.39 -7.63 -31.56
CA ASN A 254 16.84 -7.83 -31.57
C ASN A 254 17.55 -6.77 -32.41
N ASN A 255 18.32 -5.91 -31.73
CA ASN A 255 19.17 -4.89 -32.30
C ASN A 255 20.65 -5.27 -32.13
N ASN A 256 21.15 -6.15 -33.00
CA ASN A 256 22.56 -6.59 -33.02
C ASN A 256 23.04 -7.27 -31.72
N GLY A 257 22.21 -8.15 -31.14
CA GLY A 257 22.53 -8.93 -29.94
C GLY A 257 22.03 -8.32 -28.63
N VAL A 258 21.56 -7.07 -28.68
CA VAL A 258 20.84 -6.40 -27.60
C VAL A 258 19.34 -6.47 -27.88
N TYR A 259 18.55 -6.82 -26.88
CA TYR A 259 17.10 -6.91 -26.99
C TYR A 259 16.42 -5.68 -26.41
N GLU A 260 15.38 -5.21 -27.09
CA GLU A 260 14.49 -4.16 -26.63
C GLU A 260 13.06 -4.70 -26.52
N MET A 261 12.34 -4.24 -25.50
CA MET A 261 10.94 -4.63 -25.29
C MET A 261 10.05 -3.97 -26.35
N GLY A 262 9.35 -4.80 -27.13
CA GLY A 262 8.42 -4.37 -28.16
C GLY A 262 6.97 -4.34 -27.69
N GLU A 263 6.05 -4.49 -28.64
CA GLU A 263 4.61 -4.51 -28.38
C GLU A 263 4.19 -5.73 -27.54
N ILE A 264 3.13 -5.55 -26.76
CA ILE A 264 2.47 -6.63 -26.03
C ILE A 264 1.88 -7.66 -27.01
N ILE A 265 2.05 -8.95 -26.71
CA ILE A 265 1.42 -10.07 -27.41
C ILE A 265 0.08 -10.36 -26.73
N SER A 266 -1.01 -10.36 -27.50
CA SER A 266 -2.34 -10.61 -26.94
C SER A 266 -2.43 -12.02 -26.35
N ASN A 267 -3.19 -12.21 -25.27
CA ASN A 267 -3.37 -13.50 -24.59
C ASN A 267 -3.82 -14.66 -25.52
N ASN A 268 -4.47 -14.34 -26.65
CA ASN A 268 -4.96 -15.31 -27.64
C ASN A 268 -4.05 -15.42 -28.89
N GLU A 269 -2.90 -14.76 -28.88
CA GLU A 269 -1.90 -14.82 -29.94
C GLU A 269 -0.78 -15.79 -29.57
N MET A 270 -0.24 -16.47 -30.58
CA MET A 270 0.86 -17.42 -30.43
C MET A 270 2.20 -16.68 -30.30
N VAL A 271 3.02 -17.08 -29.33
CA VAL A 271 4.39 -16.62 -29.18
C VAL A 271 5.27 -17.38 -30.17
N LYS A 272 5.61 -16.73 -31.29
CA LYS A 272 6.37 -17.34 -32.40
C LYS A 272 7.87 -17.09 -32.30
N ASP A 273 8.24 -15.91 -31.82
CA ASP A 273 9.63 -15.46 -31.72
C ASP A 273 10.44 -16.36 -30.80
N GLU A 274 11.72 -16.58 -31.14
CA GLU A 274 12.63 -17.40 -30.32
C GLU A 274 12.88 -16.75 -28.95
N TYR A 275 12.89 -15.43 -28.90
CA TYR A 275 13.07 -14.63 -27.69
C TYR A 275 11.88 -13.68 -27.51
N PHE A 276 11.42 -13.53 -26.28
CA PHE A 276 10.31 -12.66 -25.92
C PHE A 276 10.44 -12.24 -24.45
N TYR A 277 9.75 -11.18 -24.06
CA TYR A 277 9.72 -10.75 -22.66
C TYR A 277 8.51 -11.30 -21.93
N VAL A 278 8.71 -11.70 -20.68
CA VAL A 278 7.63 -11.91 -19.71
C VAL A 278 7.78 -10.89 -18.60
N SER A 279 6.73 -10.15 -18.30
CA SER A 279 6.73 -9.18 -17.21
C SER A 279 6.28 -9.80 -15.91
N PHE A 280 6.98 -9.48 -14.82
CA PHE A 280 6.71 -9.99 -13.48
C PHE A 280 6.47 -8.85 -12.51
N ASN A 281 5.43 -9.00 -11.68
CA ASN A 281 5.31 -8.23 -10.44
C ASN A 281 5.55 -9.12 -9.23
N SER A 282 5.73 -8.50 -8.07
CA SER A 282 5.80 -9.18 -6.78
C SER A 282 4.93 -8.43 -5.78
N SER A 283 4.32 -9.13 -4.82
CA SER A 283 3.72 -8.46 -3.66
C SER A 283 4.77 -7.98 -2.67
N ASP A 284 6.03 -8.36 -2.85
CA ASP A 284 7.16 -8.04 -1.97
C ASP A 284 8.01 -6.88 -2.46
N ALA A 285 7.87 -6.52 -3.72
CA ALA A 285 8.60 -5.46 -4.38
C ALA A 285 7.66 -4.52 -5.12
N SER A 286 8.09 -3.28 -5.30
CA SER A 286 7.40 -2.35 -6.20
C SER A 286 7.96 -2.46 -7.62
N GLY A 287 7.18 -2.06 -8.62
CA GLY A 287 7.63 -2.04 -10.02
C GLY A 287 7.40 -3.35 -10.79
N THR A 288 7.99 -3.44 -11.98
CA THR A 288 7.86 -4.60 -12.88
C THR A 288 9.23 -5.00 -13.44
N PHE A 289 9.54 -6.30 -13.35
CA PHE A 289 10.71 -6.88 -13.99
C PHE A 289 10.32 -7.50 -15.33
N ASN A 290 10.87 -7.00 -16.44
CA ASN A 290 10.67 -7.56 -17.77
C ASN A 290 11.85 -8.49 -18.10
N MET A 291 11.58 -9.79 -18.01
CA MET A 291 12.60 -10.83 -18.17
C MET A 291 12.63 -11.32 -19.60
N LEU A 292 13.82 -11.42 -20.20
CA LEU A 292 13.98 -12.02 -21.51
C LEU A 292 13.99 -13.55 -21.38
N ILE A 293 13.06 -14.20 -22.06
CA ILE A 293 12.83 -15.65 -22.04
C ILE A 293 13.07 -16.20 -23.46
N LYS A 294 13.57 -17.44 -23.51
CA LYS A 294 13.71 -18.19 -24.76
C LYS A 294 12.57 -19.21 -24.92
N LYS A 295 12.08 -19.38 -26.13
CA LYS A 295 11.09 -20.42 -26.45
C LYS A 295 11.69 -21.83 -26.42
#